data_AF-A0A7C3ZGL4-F1
#
_entry.id   AF-A0A7C3ZGL4-F1
#
_cell.length_a   1.000
_cell.length_b   1.000
_cell.length_c   1.000
_cell.angle_alpha   90.00
_cell.angle_beta   90.00
_cell.angle_gamma   90.00
#
_symmetry.space_group_name_H-M   'P 1'
#
loop_
_entity.id
_entity.type
_entity.pdbx_description
1 polymer ?
#
loop_
_entity_poly.entity_id
_entity_poly.type
_entity_poly.pdbx_seq_one_letter_code
_entity_poly.pdbx_strand_id
1 'polypeptide(L)' 'MSDCNYDKVKLIHHLSKMISFIDRHAVSDAEKDGHPLCAEEYKELRADLEKHVGKLSLAVKGLSKEDKF' A
#
# COMPACT_ATOMS: atom_id res chain seq x y z
N MET A 1 -14.59 18.26 -12.11
CA MET A 1 -14.94 17.36 -10.99
C MET A 1 -13.68 16.57 -10.63
N SER A 2 -13.15 16.76 -9.42
CA SER A 2 -12.13 15.85 -8.88
C SER A 2 -12.85 14.54 -8.59
N ASP A 3 -12.53 13.49 -9.34
CA ASP A 3 -13.03 12.16 -9.04
C ASP A 3 -12.19 11.61 -7.89
N CYS A 4 -12.60 11.98 -6.67
CA CYS A 4 -12.00 11.53 -5.42
C CYS A 4 -11.90 9.99 -5.33
N ASN A 5 -12.77 9.25 -6.05
CA ASN A 5 -12.68 7.80 -6.12
C ASN A 5 -11.61 7.34 -7.11
N TYR A 6 -11.48 7.99 -8.27
CA TYR A 6 -10.35 7.78 -9.17
C TYR A 6 -9.02 8.02 -8.45
N ASP A 7 -8.91 9.12 -7.70
CA ASP A 7 -7.68 9.44 -6.95
C ASP A 7 -7.36 8.38 -5.89
N LYS A 8 -8.37 7.86 -5.17
CA LYS A 8 -8.21 6.75 -4.21
C LYS A 8 -7.75 5.47 -4.90
N VAL A 9 -8.38 5.09 -6.01
CA VAL A 9 -8.02 3.86 -6.76
C VAL A 9 -6.61 3.98 -7.33
N LYS A 10 -6.25 5.14 -7.87
CA LYS A 10 -4.91 5.42 -8.37
C LYS A 10 -3.88 5.36 -7.24
N LEU A 11 -4.20 5.93 -6.07
CA LEU A 11 -3.34 5.84 -4.89
C LEU A 11 -3.16 4.39 -4.43
N ILE A 12 -4.24 3.61 -4.34
CA ILE A 12 -4.17 2.17 -4.02
C ILE A 12 -3.19 1.45 -4.97
N HIS A 13 -3.31 1.69 -6.28
CA HIS A 13 -2.41 1.09 -7.28
C HIS A 13 -0.93 1.45 -7.05
N HIS A 14 -0.65 2.72 -6.76
CA HIS A 14 0.72 3.16 -6.45
C HIS A 14 1.25 2.49 -5.18
N LEU A 15 0.46 2.42 -4.12
CA LEU A 15 0.85 1.77 -2.87
C LEU A 15 1.06 0.26 -3.06
N SER A 16 0.21 -0.42 -3.83
CA SER A 16 0.39 -1.84 -4.16
C SER A 16 1.70 -2.11 -4.92
N LYS A 17 2.11 -1.21 -5.82
CA LYS A 17 3.42 -1.31 -6.49
C LYS A 17 4.58 -1.15 -5.49
N MET A 18 4.48 -0.21 -4.55
CA MET A 18 5.51 -0.02 -3.52
C MET A 18 5.60 -1.24 -2.60
N ILE A 19 4.47 -1.77 -2.13
CA ILE A 19 4.41 -3.01 -1.35
C ILE A 19 5.09 -4.15 -2.12
N SER A 20 4.75 -4.33 -3.40
CA SER A 20 5.37 -5.37 -4.23
C SER A 20 6.87 -5.17 -4.42
N PHE A 21 7.36 -3.93 -4.49
CA PHE A 21 8.79 -3.64 -4.59
C PHE A 21 9.50 -4.00 -3.27
N ILE A 22 8.92 -3.60 -2.14
CA ILE A 22 9.47 -3.89 -0.81
C ILE A 22 9.56 -5.40 -0.59
N ASP A 23 8.48 -6.12 -0.89
CA ASP A 23 8.35 -7.56 -0.67
C ASP A 23 9.30 -8.40 -1.54
N ARG A 24 9.47 -8.01 -2.81
CA ARG A 24 10.28 -8.79 -3.78
C ARG A 24 11.76 -8.41 -3.79
N HIS A 25 12.09 -7.19 -3.39
CA HIS A 25 13.43 -6.63 -3.58
C HIS A 25 13.98 -6.07 -2.27
N ALA A 26 13.39 -4.99 -1.74
CA ALA A 26 14.03 -4.17 -0.71
C ALA A 26 14.43 -4.96 0.55
N VAL A 27 13.56 -5.85 1.04
CA VAL A 27 13.87 -6.72 2.19
C VAL A 27 15.02 -7.67 1.86
N SER A 28 14.94 -8.37 0.72
CA SER A 28 15.95 -9.35 0.34
C SER A 28 17.32 -8.72 0.09
N ASP A 29 17.35 -7.53 -0.52
CA ASP A 29 18.59 -6.82 -0.81
C ASP A 29 19.24 -6.32 0.49
N ALA A 30 18.46 -5.76 1.43
CA ALA A 30 18.96 -5.38 2.75
C ALA A 30 19.51 -6.57 3.55
N GLU A 31 18.85 -7.74 3.49
CA GLU A 31 19.32 -8.96 4.13
C GLU A 31 20.63 -9.47 3.50
N LYS A 32 20.75 -9.45 2.16
CA LYS A 32 21.96 -9.85 1.43
C LYS A 32 23.16 -8.94 1.73
N ASP A 33 22.92 -7.65 1.86
CA ASP A 33 23.96 -6.66 2.12
C ASP A 33 24.34 -6.57 3.60
N GLY A 34 23.75 -7.41 4.46
CA GLY A 34 24.08 -7.47 5.89
C GLY A 34 23.52 -6.29 6.70
N HIS A 35 22.38 -5.74 6.28
CA HIS A 35 21.70 -4.62 6.91
C HIS A 35 20.36 -5.05 7.56
N PRO A 36 20.39 -5.81 8.66
CA PRO A 36 19.18 -6.39 9.27
C PRO A 36 18.20 -5.33 9.79
N LEU A 37 18.69 -4.20 10.31
CA LEU A 37 17.82 -3.10 10.75
C LEU A 37 17.04 -2.48 9.57
N CYS A 38 17.70 -2.31 8.42
CA CYS A 38 17.06 -1.80 7.22
C CYS A 38 16.00 -2.78 6.68
N ALA A 39 16.27 -4.09 6.76
CA ALA A 39 15.30 -5.12 6.40
C ALA A 39 14.04 -5.08 7.31
N GLU A 40 14.22 -4.86 8.61
CA GLU A 40 13.09 -4.70 9.54
C GLU A 40 12.30 -3.41 9.26
N GLU A 41 12.97 -2.27 9.01
CA GLU A 41 12.29 -1.02 8.62
C GLU A 41 11.46 -1.18 7.35
N TYR A 42 11.96 -1.94 6.36
CA TYR A 42 11.18 -2.27 5.16
C TYR A 42 9.96 -3.14 5.46
N LYS A 43 10.06 -4.11 6.37
CA LYS A 43 8.92 -4.95 6.80
C LYS A 43 7.86 -4.12 7.52
N GLU A 44 8.28 -3.22 8.43
CA GLU A 44 7.38 -2.30 9.12
C GLU A 44 6.66 -1.37 8.15
N LEU A 45 7.41 -0.75 7.22
CA LEU A 45 6.83 0.10 6.19
C LEU A 45 5.82 -0.67 5.33
N ARG A 46 6.12 -1.92 4.94
CA ARG A 46 5.18 -2.77 4.18
C ARG A 46 3.87 -2.96 4.95
N ALA A 47 3.94 -3.28 6.24
CA ALA A 47 2.77 -3.51 7.07
C ALA A 47 1.90 -2.26 7.20
N ASP A 48 2.51 -1.08 7.36
CA ASP A 48 1.78 0.18 7.40
C ASP A 48 1.10 0.49 6.05
N LEU A 49 1.80 0.29 4.94
CA LEU A 49 1.22 0.47 3.61
C LEU A 49 0.03 -0.46 3.36
N GLU A 50 0.14 -1.75 3.73
CA GLU A 50 -0.95 -2.73 3.62
C GLU A 50 -2.18 -2.30 4.43
N LYS A 51 -1.96 -1.83 5.67
CA LYS A 51 -3.01 -1.29 6.53
C LYS A 51 -3.72 -0.09 5.89
N HIS A 52 -2.97 0.84 5.30
CA HIS A 52 -3.54 2.01 4.63
C HIS A 52 -4.27 1.67 3.32
N VAL A 53 -3.74 0.73 2.53
CA VAL A 53 -4.43 0.19 1.34
C VAL A 53 -5.76 -0.46 1.73
N GLY A 54 -5.79 -1.21 2.84
CA GLY A 54 -7.02 -1.81 3.38
C GLY A 54 -8.08 -0.75 3.71
N LYS A 55 -7.70 0.32 4.42
CA LYS A 55 -8.60 1.44 4.74
C LYS A 55 -9.13 2.14 3.50
N LEU A 56 -8.27 2.43 2.52
CA LEU A 56 -8.67 3.06 1.25
C LEU A 56 -9.61 2.17 0.45
N SER A 57 -9.33 0.86 0.41
CA SER A 57 -10.18 -0.12 -0.27
C SER A 57 -11.57 -0.21 0.36
N LEU A 58 -11.65 -0.15 1.70
CA LEU A 58 -12.93 -0.08 2.41
C LEU A 58 -13.68 1.23 2.12
N ALA A 59 -12.98 2.37 2.07
CA ALA A 59 -13.60 3.65 1.72
C ALA A 59 -14.18 3.64 0.30
N VAL A 60 -13.47 3.08 -0.68
CA VAL A 60 -13.97 2.92 -2.05
C VAL A 60 -15.20 2.00 -2.10
N LYS A 61 -15.18 0.89 -1.36
CA LYS A 61 -16.33 -0.04 -1.26
C LYS A 61 -17.52 0.53 -0.49
N GLY A 62 -17.27 1.36 0.52
CA GLY A 62 -18.31 2.02 1.33
C GLY A 62 -19.09 3.03 0.51
N LEU A 63 -18.38 3.85 -0.28
CA LEU A 63 -18.98 4.83 -1.19
C LEU A 63 -19.80 4.16 -2.31
N SER A 64 -19.38 2.99 -2.80
CA SER A 64 -20.18 2.22 -3.78
C SER A 64 -21.53 1.72 -3.22
N LYS A 65 -21.76 1.83 -1.90
CA LYS A 65 -23.04 1.55 -1.25
C LYS A 65 -23.87 2.81 -1.00
N GLU A 66 -23.24 3.99 -0.96
CA GLU A 66 -23.92 5.28 -0.81
C GLU A 66 -24.55 5.74 -2.14
N ASP A 67 -23.92 5.47 -3.29
CA ASP A 67 -24.51 5.74 -4.63
C ASP A 67 -25.71 4.83 -5.00
N LYS A 68 -26.25 4.06 -4.06
CA LYS A 68 -27.38 3.12 -4.27
C LYS A 68 -28.69 3.54 -3.58
N PHE A 69 -28.77 4.74 -3.02
CA PHE A 69 -30.00 5.28 -2.43
C PHE A 69 -30.33 6.68 -2.97
#